data_AF-A0A377M6X8-F1
#
_entry.id   AF-A0A377M6X8-F1
#
_cell.length_a   1.000
_cell.length_b   1.000
_cell.length_c   1.000
_cell.angle_alpha   90.00
_cell.angle_beta   90.00
_cell.angle_gamma   90.00
#
_symmetry.space_group_name_H-M   'P 1'
#
loop_
_entity.id
_entity.type
_entity.pdbx_description
1 polymer ?
#
loop_
_entity_poly.entity_id
_entity_poly.type
_entity_poly.pdbx_seq_one_letter_code
_entity_poly.pdbx_strand_id
1 'polypeptide(L)'
;MSLEKVVYTAKAKATGGRDGRATSSDGVLDVKLGVPKEMGGMGGEVTNPEQLFGCRLLCLFPGGDEICGCTRQIYAAKRGLH
;
A
#
# COMPACT_ATOMS: atom_id res chain seq x y z
N MET A 1 -10.29 -2.36 -25.08
CA MET A 1 -9.59 -3.52 -24.51
C MET A 1 -10.42 -4.02 -23.34
N SER A 2 -10.85 -5.28 -23.42
CA SER A 2 -11.72 -5.93 -22.43
C SER A 2 -10.88 -6.96 -21.68
N LEU A 3 -11.08 -7.09 -20.37
CA LEU A 3 -10.43 -8.15 -19.59
C LEU A 3 -11.03 -9.50 -19.99
N GLU A 4 -10.21 -10.42 -20.51
CA GLU A 4 -10.68 -11.76 -20.91
C GLU A 4 -11.22 -12.58 -19.74
N LYS A 5 -10.64 -12.42 -18.54
CA LYS A 5 -11.13 -13.05 -17.30
C LYS A 5 -10.57 -12.36 -16.07
N VAL A 6 -11.44 -11.89 -15.18
CA VAL A 6 -11.05 -11.31 -13.89
C VAL A 6 -10.92 -12.43 -12.86
N VAL A 7 -9.68 -12.74 -12.47
CA VAL A 7 -9.39 -13.80 -11.47
C VAL A 7 -9.35 -13.27 -10.04
N TYR A 8 -9.09 -11.97 -9.86
CA TYR A 8 -9.02 -11.33 -8.55
C TYR A 8 -9.40 -9.85 -8.66
N THR A 9 -10.16 -9.36 -7.69
CA THR A 9 -10.58 -7.96 -7.57
C THR A 9 -10.33 -7.48 -6.15
N ALA A 10 -9.30 -6.67 -5.96
CA ALA A 10 -9.10 -5.94 -4.71
C ALA A 10 -10.09 -4.78 -4.61
N LYS A 11 -10.67 -4.56 -3.42
CA LYS A 11 -11.52 -3.41 -3.12
C LYS A 11 -10.98 -2.67 -1.91
N ALA A 12 -10.90 -1.35 -2.02
CA ALA A 12 -10.53 -0.47 -0.92
C ALA A 12 -11.41 0.78 -0.91
N LYS A 13 -11.61 1.35 0.26
CA LYS A 13 -12.36 2.58 0.50
C LYS A 13 -11.44 3.59 1.17
N ALA A 14 -11.36 4.78 0.59
CA ALA A 14 -10.72 5.94 1.18
C ALA A 14 -11.78 6.96 1.62
N THR A 15 -11.61 7.52 2.82
CA THR A 15 -12.45 8.59 3.37
C THR A 15 -11.57 9.75 3.83
N GLY A 16 -12.09 10.99 3.81
CA GLY A 16 -11.36 12.17 4.32
C GLY A 16 -10.24 12.72 3.41
N GLY A 17 -9.95 12.08 2.28
CA GLY A 17 -8.97 12.58 1.31
C GLY A 17 -7.54 12.46 1.83
N ARG A 18 -6.75 13.54 1.71
CA ARG A 18 -5.33 13.56 2.06
C ARG A 18 -5.04 13.48 3.57
N ASP A 19 -6.00 13.84 4.42
CA ASP A 19 -5.93 13.68 5.88
C ASP A 19 -7.07 12.76 6.34
N GLY A 20 -6.99 11.51 5.89
CA GLY A 20 -8.09 10.57 5.86
C GLY A 20 -7.73 9.18 6.37
N ARG A 21 -8.47 8.18 5.89
CA ARG A 21 -8.20 6.77 6.17
C ARG A 21 -8.49 5.93 4.93
N ALA A 22 -7.63 4.96 4.64
CA ALA A 22 -7.84 3.98 3.58
C ALA A 22 -7.96 2.58 4.18
N THR A 23 -9.00 1.86 3.79
CA THR A 23 -9.33 0.52 4.32
C THR A 23 -9.61 -0.44 3.16
N SER A 24 -9.09 -1.66 3.20
CA SER A 24 -9.48 -2.73 2.27
C SER A 24 -10.75 -3.44 2.71
N SER A 25 -11.46 -4.05 1.77
CA SER A 25 -12.69 -4.80 2.07
C SER A 25 -12.46 -6.04 2.93
N ASP A 26 -11.24 -6.58 2.93
CA ASP A 26 -10.80 -7.71 3.76
C ASP A 26 -10.18 -7.26 5.10
N GLY A 27 -10.07 -5.95 5.35
CA GLY A 27 -9.55 -5.38 6.59
C GLY A 27 -8.04 -5.54 6.79
N VAL A 28 -7.31 -6.14 5.85
CA VAL A 28 -5.86 -6.36 5.95
C VAL A 28 -5.09 -5.05 5.80
N LEU A 29 -5.57 -4.15 4.94
CA LEU A 29 -5.04 -2.81 4.80
C LEU A 29 -5.94 -1.84 5.55
N ASP A 30 -5.44 -1.25 6.63
CA ASP A 30 -6.12 -0.19 7.36
C ASP A 30 -5.10 0.88 7.79
N VAL A 31 -5.03 1.96 7.02
CA VAL A 31 -3.99 2.99 7.18
C VAL A 31 -4.59 4.39 7.30
N LYS A 32 -4.02 5.18 8.21
CA LYS A 32 -4.31 6.62 8.32
C LYS A 32 -3.51 7.36 7.25
N LEU A 33 -4.21 8.20 6.49
CA LEU A 33 -3.61 9.08 5.49
C LEU A 33 -3.34 10.44 6.11
N GLY A 34 -2.22 11.05 5.75
CA GLY A 34 -1.93 12.42 6.11
C GLY A 34 -0.92 13.07 5.17
N VAL A 35 -0.93 14.39 5.12
CA VAL A 35 0.04 15.15 4.34
C VAL A 35 1.36 15.26 5.13
N PRO A 36 2.50 14.86 4.55
CA PRO A 36 3.81 15.01 5.18
C PRO A 36 4.21 16.49 5.32
N LYS A 37 5.11 16.80 6.24
CA LYS A 37 5.52 18.19 6.54
C LYS A 37 6.11 18.90 5.33
N GLU A 38 6.85 18.15 4.53
CA GLU A 38 7.50 18.60 3.30
C GLU A 38 6.50 19.05 2.23
N MET A 39 5.25 18.58 2.30
CA MET A 39 4.15 19.02 1.43
C MET A 39 3.19 20.01 2.13
N GLY A 40 3.60 20.60 3.26
CA GLY A 40 2.82 21.60 4.00
C GLY A 40 1.76 21.02 4.95
N GLY A 41 1.83 19.72 5.25
CA GLY A 41 0.94 19.05 6.20
C GLY A 41 1.46 19.05 7.64
N MET A 42 0.67 18.50 8.56
CA MET A 42 1.07 18.34 9.96
C MET A 42 2.16 17.27 10.15
N GLY A 43 2.30 16.35 9.17
CA GLY A 43 3.10 15.13 9.31
C GLY A 43 2.61 14.21 10.43
N GLY A 44 3.46 13.28 10.84
CA GLY A 44 3.18 12.30 11.90
C GLY A 44 3.33 10.86 11.43
N GLU A 45 2.90 9.90 12.26
CA GLU A 45 2.86 8.47 11.92
C GLU A 45 1.65 8.16 11.03
N VAL A 46 1.67 8.73 9.82
CA VAL A 46 0.65 8.58 8.78
C VAL A 46 1.34 8.28 7.46
N THR A 47 0.67 7.54 6.58
CA THR A 47 1.14 7.34 5.21
C THR A 47 0.45 8.31 4.27
N ASN A 48 0.88 8.35 3.01
CA ASN A 48 0.26 9.16 1.97
C ASN A 48 0.09 8.36 0.67
N PRO A 49 -0.79 8.79 -0.24
CA PRO A 49 -1.00 8.12 -1.51
C PRO A 49 0.28 7.89 -2.32
N GLU A 50 1.24 8.83 -2.24
CA GLU A 50 2.49 8.77 -3.00
C GLU A 50 3.40 7.63 -2.49
N GLN A 51 3.48 7.40 -1.18
CA GLN A 51 4.19 6.27 -0.56
C GLN A 51 3.56 4.92 -0.95
N LEU A 52 2.23 4.83 -0.91
CA LEU A 52 1.51 3.61 -1.29
C LEU A 52 1.73 3.27 -2.77
N PHE A 53 1.73 4.28 -3.63
CA PHE A 53 2.02 4.11 -5.05
C PHE A 53 3.47 3.69 -5.31
N GLY A 54 4.43 4.32 -4.61
CA GLY A 54 5.84 3.95 -4.68
C GLY A 54 6.09 2.48 -4.29
N CYS A 55 5.47 2.02 -3.19
CA CYS A 55 5.54 0.62 -2.79
C CYS A 55 4.99 -0.30 -3.87
N ARG A 56 3.82 0.00 -4.45
CA ARG A 56 3.24 -0.79 -5.54
C ARG A 56 4.19 -0.92 -6.74
N LEU A 57 4.83 0.16 -7.16
CA LEU A 57 5.76 0.14 -8.27
C LEU A 57 6.96 -0.78 -8.00
N LEU A 58 7.49 -0.76 -6.77
CA LEU A 58 8.62 -1.61 -6.38
C LEU A 58 8.25 -3.09 -6.37
N CYS A 59 7.09 -3.46 -5.84
CA CYS A 59 6.68 -4.87 -5.76
C CYS A 59 6.30 -5.45 -7.14
N LEU A 60 6.05 -4.62 -8.16
CA LEU A 60 5.77 -5.06 -9.54
C LEU A 60 7.01 -5.13 -10.43
N PHE A 61 8.17 -4.63 -9.95
CA PHE A 61 9.41 -4.69 -10.70
C PHE A 61 10.00 -6.11 -10.62
N PRO A 62 10.46 -6.72 -11.74
CA PRO A 62 11.10 -8.04 -11.71
C PRO A 62 12.39 -7.97 -10.87
N GLY A 63 12.39 -8.68 -9.73
CA GLY A 63 13.42 -8.60 -8.67
C GLY A 63 12.99 -7.86 -7.40
N GLY A 64 11.75 -7.36 -7.33
CA GLY A 64 11.22 -6.55 -6.23
C GLY A 64 10.86 -7.30 -4.95
N ASP A 65 10.91 -8.63 -4.93
CA ASP A 65 10.61 -9.45 -3.74
C ASP A 65 11.53 -9.11 -2.54
N GLU A 66 12.73 -8.58 -2.80
CA GLU A 66 13.71 -8.19 -1.78
C GLU A 66 13.60 -6.70 -1.36
N ILE A 67 12.95 -5.86 -2.18
CA ILE A 67 12.86 -4.40 -1.99
C ILE A 67 11.48 -3.98 -1.45
N CYS A 68 10.47 -4.83 -1.56
CA CYS A 68 9.11 -4.64 -1.01
C CYS A 68 9.07 -4.81 0.54
N GLY A 69 10.12 -4.37 1.23
CA GLY A 69 10.12 -4.14 2.67
C GLY A 69 9.79 -2.68 2.92
N CYS A 70 8.53 -2.37 3.24
CA CYS A 70 8.14 -1.05 3.71
C CYS A 70 8.88 -0.81 5.04
N THR A 71 9.98 -0.05 5.01
CA THR A 71 10.96 0.04 6.11
C THR A 71 10.41 0.78 7.32
N ARG A 72 9.58 0.09 8.12
CA ARG A 72 9.75 -0.19 9.56
C ARG A 72 8.70 -1.24 9.98
N GLN A 73 9.16 -2.50 10.11
CA GLN A 73 8.43 -3.72 10.51
C GLN A 73 7.17 -4.04 9.66
N ILE A 74 7.16 -5.10 8.86
CA ILE A 74 6.82 -6.47 9.30
C ILE A 74 7.49 -7.48 8.35
N TYR A 75 8.19 -8.46 8.93
CA TYR A 75 8.57 -9.70 8.26
C TYR A 75 7.34 -10.61 8.10
N ALA A 76 7.18 -11.25 6.93
CA ALA A 76 7.08 -12.72 6.86
C ALA A 76 7.17 -13.19 5.40
N ALA A 77 8.33 -13.76 5.08
CA ALA A 77 8.44 -14.78 4.06
C ALA A 77 7.91 -16.12 4.60
N LYS A 78 7.25 -16.90 3.76
CA LYS A 78 7.25 -18.36 3.87
C LYS A 78 7.41 -18.96 2.47
N ARG A 79 8.67 -19.24 2.09
CA ARG A 79 8.96 -20.28 1.11
C ARG A 79 8.66 -21.62 1.77
N GLY A 80 7.58 -22.26 1.35
CA GLY A 80 7.33 -23.68 1.57
C GLY A 80 7.53 -24.40 0.25
N LEU A 81 8.79 -24.67 -0.11
CA LEU A 81 9.12 -25.75 -1.05
C LEU A 81 9.46 -26.95 -0.16
N HIS A 82 8.51 -27.87 -0.05
CA HIS A 82 8.58 -29.32 0.13
C HIS A 82 7.20 -29.81 0.57
#